data_AF-A0A932KXW1-F1
#
_entry.id   AF-A0A932KXW1-F1
#
_cell.length_a   1.000
_cell.length_b   1.000
_cell.length_c   1.000
_cell.angle_alpha   90.00
_cell.angle_beta   90.00
_cell.angle_gamma   90.00
#
_symmetry.space_group_name_H-M   'P 1'
#
loop_
_entity.id
_entity.type
_entity.pdbx_description
1 polymer ?
#
loop_
_entity_poly.entity_id
_entity_poly.type
_entity_poly.pdbx_seq_one_letter_code
_entity_poly.pdbx_strand_id
1 'polypeptide(L)'
;AHTAILERVDTALAQLDEVLSVPERHRRLDELETMLVEHEMLEDAAFWDTLRAHAGQPVLQWTALMTTGINWLDDQHREMVAQLNGLAKAAQDGRHEEAGQRLRRFLDMARAHFADEERQLAEWGEAMPEHRAEHARMLEELDSLVNDGDDPGILVNHYLRFWMIDHILGLDRRDLAGRS
;
A
#
# COMPACT_ATOMS: atom_id res chain seq x y z
N ALA A 1 22.28 -10.23 13.14
CA ALA A 1 21.58 -9.51 12.07
C ALA A 1 20.73 -8.39 12.68
N HIS A 2 19.70 -8.71 13.45
CA HIS A 2 18.84 -7.74 14.16
C HIS A 2 19.62 -6.72 15.01
N THR A 3 20.56 -7.14 15.86
CA THR A 3 21.38 -6.24 16.69
C THR A 3 22.17 -5.21 15.87
N ALA A 4 22.66 -5.60 14.69
CA ALA A 4 23.40 -4.68 13.81
C ALA A 4 22.49 -3.66 13.11
N ILE A 5 21.19 -3.95 12.98
CA ILE A 5 20.21 -3.02 12.43
C ILE A 5 19.75 -2.03 13.51
N LEU A 6 19.52 -2.51 14.73
CA LEU A 6 19.23 -1.62 15.86
C LEU A 6 20.37 -0.63 16.12
N GLU A 7 21.62 -1.06 16.04
CA GLU A 7 22.79 -0.16 16.14
C GLU A 7 22.82 0.89 15.01
N ARG A 8 22.37 0.54 13.80
CA ARG A 8 22.27 1.49 12.67
C ARG A 8 21.12 2.48 12.86
N VAL A 9 19.96 2.02 13.35
CA VAL A 9 18.79 2.87 13.68
C VAL A 9 19.14 3.86 14.79
N ASP A 10 19.75 3.38 15.88
CA ASP A 10 20.20 4.24 16.98
C ASP A 10 21.22 5.29 16.50
N THR A 11 22.13 4.90 15.58
CA THR A 11 23.09 5.84 14.98
C THR A 11 22.41 6.90 14.11
N ALA A 12 21.41 6.51 13.31
CA ALA A 12 20.66 7.45 12.47
C ALA A 12 19.78 8.40 13.30
N LEU A 13 19.16 7.90 14.38
CA LEU A 13 18.40 8.70 15.34
C LEU A 13 19.29 9.71 16.08
N ALA A 14 20.49 9.30 16.51
CA ALA A 14 21.43 10.20 17.17
C ALA A 14 21.92 11.35 16.26
N GLN A 15 21.93 11.13 14.94
CA GLN A 15 22.28 12.16 13.95
C GLN A 15 21.13 13.13 13.65
N LEU A 16 19.88 12.73 13.88
CA LEU A 16 18.72 13.62 13.71
C LEU A 16 18.63 14.70 14.79
N ASP A 17 19.27 14.49 15.94
CA ASP A 17 19.41 15.49 17.01
C ASP A 17 20.42 16.60 16.65
N GLU A 18 21.14 16.49 15.52
CA GLU A 18 21.96 17.56 14.97
C GLU A 18 21.12 18.58 14.17
N VAL A 19 21.60 19.83 14.08
CA VAL A 19 20.94 20.85 13.24
C VAL A 19 21.22 20.55 11.76
N LEU A 20 20.41 19.66 11.20
CA LEU A 20 20.49 19.22 9.81
C LEU A 20 19.65 20.11 8.88
N SER A 21 20.12 20.24 7.64
CA SER A 21 19.32 20.86 6.58
C SER A 21 18.08 20.02 6.27
N VAL A 22 17.01 20.63 5.74
CA VAL A 22 15.75 19.91 5.40
C VAL A 22 16.00 18.71 4.44
N PRO A 23 16.80 18.82 3.37
CA PRO A 23 17.10 17.68 2.51
C PRO A 23 17.87 16.56 3.21
N GLU A 24 18.73 16.91 4.16
CA GLU A 24 19.48 15.93 4.95
C GLU A 24 18.57 15.16 5.91
N ARG A 25 17.56 15.83 6.48
CA ARG A 25 16.55 15.18 7.32
C ARG A 25 15.69 14.20 6.54
N HIS A 26 15.22 14.56 5.34
CA HIS A 26 14.44 13.65 4.51
C HIS A 26 15.24 12.40 4.13
N ARG A 27 16.49 12.58 3.67
CA ARG A 27 17.37 11.44 3.35
C ARG A 27 17.57 10.50 4.55
N ARG A 28 17.68 11.05 5.76
CA ARG A 28 17.81 10.26 6.99
C ARG A 28 16.51 9.54 7.39
N LEU A 29 15.35 10.13 7.10
CA LEU A 29 14.06 9.46 7.29
C LEU A 29 13.89 8.29 6.31
N ASP A 30 14.24 8.48 5.03
CA ASP A 30 14.19 7.40 4.02
C ASP A 30 15.13 6.23 4.39
N GLU A 31 16.31 6.54 4.95
CA GLU A 31 17.26 5.54 5.45
C GLU A 31 16.71 4.78 6.67
N LEU A 32 16.01 5.46 7.59
CA LEU A 32 15.36 4.84 8.75
C LEU A 32 14.19 3.95 8.33
N GLU A 33 13.38 4.39 7.37
CA GLU A 33 12.28 3.62 6.80
C GLU A 33 12.79 2.34 6.14
N THR A 34 13.86 2.44 5.33
CA THR A 34 14.52 1.29 4.73
C THR A 34 15.05 0.31 5.79
N MET A 35 15.65 0.81 6.87
CA MET A 35 16.16 -0.02 7.97
C MET A 35 15.05 -0.71 8.77
N LEU A 36 13.91 -0.05 8.97
CA LEU A 36 12.72 -0.64 9.60
C LEU A 36 12.12 -1.76 8.74
N VAL A 37 12.08 -1.56 7.42
CA VAL A 37 11.67 -2.61 6.47
C VAL A 37 12.65 -3.79 6.49
N GLU A 38 13.97 -3.54 6.47
CA GLU A 38 14.99 -4.59 6.59
C GLU A 38 14.90 -5.35 7.93
N HIS A 39 14.59 -4.64 9.01
CA HIS A 39 14.39 -5.19 10.35
C HIS A 39 13.19 -6.15 10.39
N GLU A 40 12.02 -5.70 9.90
CA GLU A 40 10.84 -6.55 9.77
C GLU A 40 11.12 -7.78 8.90
N MET A 41 11.80 -7.62 7.77
CA MET A 41 12.14 -8.73 6.87
C MET A 41 13.09 -9.77 7.49
N LEU A 42 13.93 -9.39 8.45
CA LEU A 42 14.92 -10.27 9.10
C LEU A 42 14.40 -10.94 10.37
N GLU A 43 13.47 -10.34 11.11
CA GLU A 43 12.72 -11.05 12.14
C GLU A 43 11.86 -12.16 11.54
N ASP A 44 11.42 -11.96 10.30
CA ASP A 44 10.44 -12.80 9.63
C ASP A 44 11.02 -13.96 8.80
N ALA A 45 12.30 -14.32 8.96
CA ALA A 45 12.85 -15.53 8.33
C ALA A 45 12.14 -16.82 8.77
N ALA A 46 11.71 -16.91 10.03
CA ALA A 46 10.85 -17.98 10.55
C ALA A 46 9.34 -17.69 10.33
N PHE A 47 9.00 -16.43 10.10
CA PHE A 47 7.65 -16.00 9.73
C PHE A 47 7.35 -16.34 8.27
N TRP A 48 8.32 -16.47 7.37
CA TRP A 48 8.09 -16.97 6.00
C TRP A 48 7.56 -18.41 5.98
N ASP A 49 8.05 -19.30 6.85
CA ASP A 49 7.48 -20.65 7.00
C ASP A 49 6.10 -20.63 7.65
N THR A 50 5.85 -19.66 8.54
CA THR A 50 4.57 -19.48 9.24
C THR A 50 3.52 -18.80 8.34
N LEU A 51 3.89 -17.85 7.49
CA LEU A 51 3.11 -17.21 6.43
C LEU A 51 2.76 -18.21 5.33
N ARG A 52 3.73 -19.06 4.93
CA ARG A 52 3.47 -20.22 4.06
C ARG A 52 2.48 -21.19 4.71
N ALA A 53 2.51 -21.35 6.04
CA ALA A 53 1.55 -22.17 6.78
C ALA A 53 0.15 -21.52 6.96
N HIS A 54 0.01 -20.21 6.78
CA HIS A 54 -1.28 -19.49 6.70
C HIS A 54 -1.90 -19.52 5.30
N ALA A 55 -1.57 -20.54 4.50
CA ALA A 55 -2.21 -20.86 3.22
C ALA A 55 -3.74 -21.04 3.40
N GLY A 56 -4.48 -19.95 3.40
CA GLY A 56 -5.92 -19.93 3.67
C GLY A 56 -6.48 -18.63 4.22
N GLN A 57 -5.66 -17.71 4.75
CA GLN A 57 -6.15 -16.40 5.20
C GLN A 57 -5.96 -15.30 4.12
N PRO A 58 -6.92 -14.36 4.00
CA PRO A 58 -6.77 -13.21 3.11
C PRO A 58 -5.61 -12.32 3.56
N VAL A 59 -4.87 -11.78 2.59
CA VAL A 59 -3.74 -10.87 2.84
C VAL A 59 -4.19 -9.54 3.46
N LEU A 60 -5.42 -9.11 3.16
CA LEU A 60 -6.07 -7.93 3.70
C LEU A 60 -7.52 -8.25 4.08
N GLN A 61 -7.87 -8.05 5.35
CA GLN A 61 -9.25 -8.16 5.82
C GLN A 61 -9.91 -6.79 5.87
N TRP A 62 -11.09 -6.67 5.27
CA TRP A 62 -11.92 -5.48 5.44
C TRP A 62 -12.38 -5.37 6.91
N THR A 63 -12.23 -4.18 7.50
CA THR A 63 -12.67 -3.91 8.87
C THR A 63 -13.49 -2.63 8.94
N ALA A 64 -14.21 -2.44 10.04
CA ALA A 64 -14.99 -1.21 10.27
C ALA A 64 -14.14 0.07 10.27
N LEU A 65 -12.82 -0.02 10.52
CA LEU A 65 -11.91 1.13 10.46
C LEU A 65 -11.81 1.71 9.04
N MET A 66 -11.92 0.86 8.02
CA MET A 66 -11.83 1.23 6.60
C MET A 66 -13.15 1.82 6.06
N THR A 67 -14.21 1.87 6.87
CA THR A 67 -15.53 2.38 6.45
C THR A 67 -15.55 3.91 6.49
N THR A 68 -15.77 4.53 5.34
CA THR A 68 -15.87 5.99 5.15
C THR A 68 -17.27 6.52 5.47
N GLY A 69 -18.28 5.65 5.41
CA GLY A 69 -19.69 6.03 5.57
C GLY A 69 -20.37 6.44 4.25
N ILE A 70 -19.64 6.38 3.13
CA ILE A 70 -20.15 6.62 1.79
C ILE A 70 -20.31 5.26 1.10
N ASN A 71 -21.55 4.87 0.81
CA ASN A 71 -21.85 3.50 0.36
C ASN A 71 -21.10 3.10 -0.92
N TRP A 72 -21.10 3.95 -1.95
CA TRP A 72 -20.46 3.63 -3.23
C TRP A 72 -18.94 3.47 -3.07
N LEU A 73 -18.33 4.30 -2.21
CA LEU A 73 -16.91 4.30 -1.93
C LEU A 73 -16.51 3.05 -1.16
N ASP A 74 -17.25 2.74 -0.08
CA ASP A 74 -17.02 1.55 0.73
C ASP A 74 -17.26 0.26 -0.07
N ASP A 75 -18.18 0.25 -1.02
CA ASP A 75 -18.40 -0.88 -1.94
C ASP A 75 -17.22 -1.07 -2.89
N GLN A 76 -16.72 0.00 -3.52
CA GLN A 76 -15.54 -0.05 -4.38
C GLN A 76 -14.30 -0.53 -3.62
N HIS A 77 -14.05 -0.02 -2.41
CA HIS A 77 -12.96 -0.49 -1.56
C HIS A 77 -13.08 -1.98 -1.23
N ARG A 78 -14.27 -2.46 -0.86
CA ARG A 78 -14.47 -3.90 -0.58
C ARG A 78 -14.16 -4.77 -1.79
N GLU A 79 -14.57 -4.35 -2.98
CA GLU A 79 -14.26 -5.06 -4.22
C GLU A 79 -12.74 -5.07 -4.50
N MET A 80 -12.06 -3.94 -4.31
CA MET A 80 -10.61 -3.85 -4.46
C MET A 80 -9.87 -4.75 -3.46
N VAL A 81 -10.32 -4.80 -2.19
CA VAL A 81 -9.76 -5.71 -1.17
C VAL A 81 -9.93 -7.17 -1.61
N ALA A 82 -11.11 -7.54 -2.10
CA ALA A 82 -11.36 -8.90 -2.60
C ALA A 82 -10.46 -9.25 -3.79
N GLN A 83 -10.24 -8.29 -4.70
CA GLN A 83 -9.38 -8.46 -5.86
C GLN A 83 -7.91 -8.62 -5.45
N LEU A 84 -7.44 -7.81 -4.52
CA LEU A 84 -6.09 -7.91 -3.93
C LEU A 84 -5.86 -9.27 -3.27
N ASN A 85 -6.84 -9.76 -2.49
CA ASN A 85 -6.77 -11.08 -1.86
C ASN A 85 -6.70 -12.21 -2.88
N GLY A 86 -7.49 -12.14 -3.96
CA GLY A 86 -7.44 -13.11 -5.05
C GLY A 86 -6.10 -13.10 -5.77
N LEU A 87 -5.53 -11.91 -5.98
CA LEU A 87 -4.22 -11.71 -6.59
C LEU A 87 -3.11 -12.34 -5.72
N ALA A 88 -3.11 -12.03 -4.42
CA ALA A 88 -2.15 -12.59 -3.46
C ALA A 88 -2.21 -14.12 -3.44
N LYS A 89 -3.41 -14.70 -3.42
CA LYS A 89 -3.60 -16.15 -3.43
C LYS A 89 -3.09 -16.78 -4.73
N ALA A 90 -3.39 -16.18 -5.88
CA ALA A 90 -2.91 -16.68 -7.17
C ALA A 90 -1.37 -16.66 -7.23
N ALA A 91 -0.74 -15.59 -6.74
CA ALA A 91 0.71 -15.49 -6.69
C ALA A 91 1.34 -16.51 -5.71
N GLN A 92 0.79 -16.68 -4.51
CA GLN A 92 1.23 -17.67 -3.53
C GLN A 92 1.14 -19.12 -4.06
N ASP A 93 0.12 -19.41 -4.88
CA ASP A 93 -0.08 -20.73 -5.49
C ASP A 93 0.80 -20.97 -6.73
N GLY A 94 1.64 -20.00 -7.14
CA GLY A 94 2.41 -20.07 -8.38
C GLY A 94 1.54 -20.01 -9.65
N ARG A 95 0.30 -19.52 -9.55
CA ARG A 95 -0.63 -19.32 -10.68
C ARG A 95 -0.36 -17.97 -11.36
N HIS A 96 0.84 -17.81 -11.92
CA HIS A 96 1.35 -16.54 -12.44
C HIS A 96 0.44 -15.88 -13.49
N GLU A 97 -0.17 -16.65 -14.41
CA GLU A 97 -1.08 -16.10 -15.42
C GLU A 97 -2.33 -15.48 -14.78
N GLU A 98 -2.94 -16.17 -13.83
CA GLU A 98 -4.09 -15.65 -13.09
C GLU A 98 -3.70 -14.44 -12.24
N ALA A 99 -2.54 -14.47 -11.59
CA ALA A 99 -2.02 -13.32 -10.86
C ALA A 99 -1.88 -12.10 -11.79
N GLY A 100 -1.28 -12.25 -12.97
CA GLY A 100 -1.19 -11.17 -13.96
C GLY A 100 -2.56 -10.66 -14.44
N GLN A 101 -3.52 -11.55 -14.67
CA GLN A 101 -4.90 -11.15 -15.01
C GLN A 101 -5.57 -10.37 -13.88
N ARG A 102 -5.35 -10.78 -12.63
CA ARG A 102 -5.92 -10.12 -11.47
C ARG A 102 -5.28 -8.76 -11.19
N LEU A 103 -3.97 -8.62 -11.42
CA LEU A 103 -3.27 -7.35 -11.32
C LEU A 103 -3.80 -6.35 -12.35
N ARG A 104 -3.95 -6.76 -13.62
CA ARG A 104 -4.57 -5.92 -14.66
C ARG A 104 -5.97 -5.45 -14.27
N ARG A 105 -6.79 -6.36 -13.76
CA ARG A 105 -8.13 -6.02 -13.26
C ARG A 105 -8.06 -5.05 -12.08
N PHE A 106 -7.11 -5.22 -11.16
CA PHE A 106 -6.93 -4.29 -10.04
C PHE A 106 -6.59 -2.89 -10.54
N LEU A 107 -5.69 -2.77 -11.52
CA LEU A 107 -5.36 -1.50 -12.17
C LEU A 107 -6.60 -0.85 -12.80
N ASP A 108 -7.42 -1.61 -13.55
CA ASP A 108 -8.65 -1.07 -14.14
C ASP A 108 -9.64 -0.57 -13.08
N MET A 109 -9.76 -1.30 -11.96
CA MET A 109 -10.60 -0.90 -10.83
C MET A 109 -10.07 0.37 -10.17
N ALA A 110 -8.76 0.47 -9.93
CA ALA A 110 -8.13 1.66 -9.36
C ALA A 110 -8.37 2.90 -10.23
N ARG A 111 -8.22 2.79 -11.56
CA ARG A 111 -8.51 3.91 -12.48
C ARG A 111 -9.94 4.40 -12.37
N ALA A 112 -10.91 3.49 -12.31
CA ALA A 112 -12.32 3.85 -12.23
C ALA A 112 -12.66 4.46 -10.87
N HIS A 113 -12.16 3.85 -9.80
CA HIS A 113 -12.35 4.29 -8.42
C HIS A 113 -11.79 5.70 -8.17
N PHE A 114 -10.53 5.94 -8.52
CA PHE A 114 -9.89 7.26 -8.39
C PHE A 114 -10.62 8.34 -9.20
N ALA A 115 -11.12 7.99 -10.39
CA ALA A 115 -11.89 8.92 -11.20
C ALA A 115 -13.24 9.29 -10.55
N ASP A 116 -13.87 8.36 -9.83
CA ASP A 116 -15.10 8.63 -9.10
C ASP A 116 -14.87 9.53 -7.88
N GLU A 117 -13.78 9.31 -7.14
CA GLU A 117 -13.39 10.15 -6.00
C GLU A 117 -13.00 11.56 -6.42
N GLU A 118 -12.12 11.69 -7.42
CA GLU A 118 -11.71 13.00 -7.95
C GLU A 118 -12.90 13.78 -8.48
N ARG A 119 -13.85 13.09 -9.14
CA ARG A 119 -15.12 13.69 -9.58
C ARG A 119 -15.95 14.15 -8.38
N GLN A 120 -16.07 13.33 -7.34
CA GLN A 120 -16.84 13.70 -6.14
C GLN A 120 -16.23 14.91 -5.42
N LEU A 121 -14.92 14.92 -5.22
CA LEU A 121 -14.20 16.04 -4.60
C LEU A 121 -14.34 17.32 -5.44
N ALA A 122 -14.32 17.20 -6.77
CA ALA A 122 -14.50 18.34 -7.67
C ALA A 122 -15.93 18.90 -7.61
N GLU A 123 -16.93 18.04 -7.52
CA GLU A 123 -18.34 18.43 -7.33
C GLU A 123 -18.56 19.18 -6.00
N TRP A 124 -17.80 18.83 -4.97
CA TRP A 124 -17.79 19.56 -3.68
C TRP A 124 -16.93 20.83 -3.68
N GLY A 125 -16.17 21.07 -4.75
CA GLY A 125 -15.26 22.22 -4.85
C GLY A 125 -14.04 22.12 -3.93
N GLU A 126 -13.64 20.91 -3.54
CA GLU A 126 -12.50 20.66 -2.67
C GLU A 126 -11.18 20.70 -3.44
N ALA A 127 -10.13 21.21 -2.80
CA ALA A 127 -8.79 21.17 -3.36
C ALA A 127 -8.14 19.81 -3.06
N MET A 128 -7.73 19.09 -4.10
CA MET A 128 -7.22 17.72 -3.99
C MET A 128 -5.80 17.49 -4.57
N PRO A 129 -4.82 18.41 -4.40
CA PRO A 129 -3.52 18.26 -5.04
C PRO A 129 -2.73 17.04 -4.53
N GLU A 130 -2.76 16.78 -3.22
CA GLU A 130 -2.08 15.61 -2.61
C GLU A 130 -2.76 14.31 -3.03
N HIS A 131 -4.09 14.27 -2.92
CA HIS A 131 -4.91 13.11 -3.25
C HIS A 131 -4.69 12.65 -4.70
N ARG A 132 -4.75 13.62 -5.64
CA ARG A 132 -4.52 13.36 -7.07
C ARG A 132 -3.09 12.96 -7.39
N ALA A 133 -2.11 13.52 -6.68
CA ALA A 133 -0.71 13.12 -6.85
C ALA A 133 -0.48 11.67 -6.43
N GLU A 134 -1.10 11.25 -5.33
CA GLU A 134 -1.01 9.87 -4.85
C GLU A 134 -1.69 8.88 -5.81
N HIS A 135 -2.86 9.23 -6.35
CA HIS A 135 -3.51 8.45 -7.40
C HIS A 135 -2.63 8.30 -8.64
N ALA A 136 -2.06 9.40 -9.12
CA ALA A 136 -1.20 9.37 -10.31
C ALA A 136 0.02 8.46 -10.09
N ARG A 137 0.66 8.57 -8.92
CA ARG A 137 1.81 7.74 -8.54
C ARG A 137 1.46 6.26 -8.50
N MET A 138 0.36 5.90 -7.84
CA MET A 138 -0.09 4.51 -7.75
C MET A 138 -0.46 3.92 -9.11
N LEU A 139 -1.11 4.70 -9.98
CA LEU A 139 -1.43 4.25 -11.34
C LEU A 139 -0.18 4.00 -12.18
N GLU A 140 0.83 4.85 -12.07
CA GLU A 140 2.12 4.68 -12.78
C GLU A 140 2.83 3.40 -12.33
N GLU A 141 2.86 3.15 -11.02
CA GLU A 141 3.46 1.94 -10.46
C GLU A 141 2.70 0.69 -10.89
N LEU A 142 1.37 0.69 -10.80
CA LEU A 142 0.53 -0.41 -11.29
C LEU A 142 0.71 -0.68 -12.79
N ASP A 143 0.84 0.37 -13.61
CA ASP A 143 1.15 0.23 -15.03
C ASP A 143 2.52 -0.41 -15.27
N SER A 144 3.57 0.05 -14.58
CA SER A 144 4.91 -0.55 -14.68
C SER A 144 4.87 -2.03 -14.34
N LEU A 145 4.21 -2.40 -13.24
CA LEU A 145 4.08 -3.79 -12.80
C LEU A 145 3.35 -4.69 -13.81
N VAL A 146 2.31 -4.16 -14.45
CA VAL A 146 1.57 -4.90 -15.47
C VAL A 146 2.43 -5.14 -16.72
N ASN A 147 3.31 -4.19 -17.06
CA ASN A 147 4.07 -4.20 -18.31
C ASN A 147 5.44 -4.88 -18.19
N ASP A 148 6.11 -4.75 -17.05
CA ASP A 148 7.47 -5.23 -16.85
C ASP A 148 7.54 -6.74 -16.53
N GLY A 149 6.40 -7.35 -16.17
CA GLY A 149 6.27 -8.79 -15.99
C GLY A 149 6.94 -9.31 -14.71
N ASP A 150 7.16 -8.44 -13.72
CA ASP A 150 7.68 -8.78 -12.40
C ASP A 150 6.78 -9.80 -11.67
N ASP A 151 7.37 -10.57 -10.75
CA ASP A 151 6.62 -11.52 -9.92
C ASP A 151 5.60 -10.77 -9.04
N PRO A 152 4.28 -10.92 -9.29
CA PRO A 152 3.27 -10.18 -8.55
C PRO A 152 3.25 -10.50 -7.04
N GLY A 153 3.81 -11.64 -6.63
CA GLY A 153 3.67 -12.17 -5.26
C GLY A 153 4.36 -11.34 -4.17
N ILE A 154 5.57 -10.84 -4.43
CA ILE A 154 6.32 -10.02 -3.46
C ILE A 154 5.64 -8.66 -3.30
N LEU A 155 5.19 -8.10 -4.42
CA LEU A 155 4.69 -6.74 -4.47
C LEU A 155 3.28 -6.60 -3.87
N VAL A 156 2.45 -7.62 -4.04
CA VAL A 156 1.08 -7.65 -3.52
C VAL A 156 1.04 -7.81 -2.00
N ASN A 157 1.92 -8.64 -1.44
CA ASN A 157 1.93 -8.91 -0.01
C ASN A 157 2.52 -7.75 0.82
N HIS A 158 3.43 -6.97 0.25
CA HIS A 158 4.18 -5.96 1.01
C HIS A 158 3.93 -4.53 0.56
N TYR A 159 3.47 -4.25 -0.64
CA TYR A 159 3.33 -2.87 -1.10
C TYR A 159 1.87 -2.45 -1.21
N LEU A 160 1.13 -3.13 -2.09
CA LEU A 160 -0.26 -2.81 -2.42
C LEU A 160 -1.22 -2.90 -1.23
N ARG A 161 -1.01 -3.86 -0.32
CA ARG A 161 -1.79 -3.96 0.92
C ARG A 161 -1.64 -2.72 1.80
N PHE A 162 -0.40 -2.32 2.09
CA PHE A 162 -0.17 -1.21 3.01
C PHE A 162 -0.59 0.11 2.40
N TRP A 163 -0.31 0.29 1.11
CA TRP A 163 -0.81 1.44 0.35
C TRP A 163 -2.33 1.57 0.46
N MET A 164 -3.07 0.48 0.23
CA MET A 164 -4.54 0.53 0.29
C MET A 164 -5.06 0.86 1.71
N ILE A 165 -4.40 0.38 2.76
CA ILE A 165 -4.77 0.73 4.14
C ILE A 165 -4.50 2.21 4.40
N ASP A 166 -3.31 2.69 4.05
CA ASP A 166 -2.89 4.06 4.33
C ASP A 166 -3.72 5.08 3.53
N HIS A 167 -3.95 4.80 2.25
CA HIS A 167 -4.78 5.63 1.39
C HIS A 167 -6.20 5.78 1.93
N ILE A 168 -6.86 4.67 2.26
CA ILE A 168 -8.23 4.68 2.79
C ILE A 168 -8.28 5.38 4.15
N LEU A 169 -7.40 5.01 5.09
CA LEU A 169 -7.46 5.55 6.45
C LEU A 169 -6.95 6.99 6.54
N GLY A 170 -6.10 7.40 5.61
CA GLY A 170 -5.50 8.72 5.53
C GLY A 170 -6.29 9.65 4.60
N LEU A 171 -6.08 9.51 3.30
CA LEU A 171 -6.60 10.43 2.29
C LEU A 171 -8.12 10.35 2.16
N ASP A 172 -8.70 9.17 1.95
CA ASP A 172 -10.14 9.06 1.66
C ASP A 172 -10.97 9.44 2.86
N ARG A 173 -10.54 9.02 4.05
CA ARG A 173 -11.21 9.43 5.29
C ARG A 173 -11.07 10.92 5.56
N ARG A 174 -9.95 11.55 5.24
CA ARG A 174 -9.74 12.98 5.45
C ARG A 174 -10.55 13.82 4.47
N ASP A 175 -10.57 13.41 3.20
CA ASP A 175 -11.07 14.22 2.09
C ASP A 175 -12.54 13.90 1.77
N LEU A 176 -12.96 12.64 1.93
CA LEU A 176 -14.30 12.16 1.55
C LEU A 176 -15.23 11.88 2.75
N ALA A 177 -14.73 11.24 3.82
CA ALA A 177 -15.63 10.69 4.85
C ALA A 177 -16.45 11.75 5.62
N GLY A 178 -17.64 11.36 6.04
CA GLY A 178 -18.54 12.17 6.88
C GLY A 178 -19.29 13.29 6.14
N ARG A 179 -19.16 13.36 4.81
CA ARG A 179 -19.88 14.32 3.97
C ARG A 179 -20.97 13.56 3.18
N SER A 180 -22.21 13.68 3.61
CA SER A 180 -23.42 13.06 3.01
C SER A 180 -24.39 14.11 2.50
#